data_AF-A0A069DI00-F1
#
_entry.id   AF-A0A069DI00-F1
#
_cell.length_a   1.000
_cell.length_b   1.000
_cell.length_c   1.000
_cell.angle_alpha   90.00
_cell.angle_beta   90.00
_cell.angle_gamma   90.00
#
_symmetry.space_group_name_H-M   'P 1'
#
loop_
_entity.id
_entity.type
_entity.pdbx_description
1 polymer ?
#
loop_
_entity_poly.entity_id
_entity_poly.type
_entity_poly.pdbx_seq_one_letter_code
_entity_poly.pdbx_strand_id
1 'polypeptide(L)'
;MRDLREDLAKFFDKYAHNVVYVRRDPRFRCACYSERSGEPTSNCPKCFGTSYVVSMEKVRTRRTLSSVPESLPNTNRSAAFGSMVPKQYVYYLEHDINPKENDLILEVQWDKGMPVRIMQKHSISVAEPLYGKGGRVEFWVTYLKHSMGEAGDNAALTKY
;
A
#
# COMPACT_ATOMS: atom_id res chain seq x y z
N MET A 1 9.51 25.55 19.11
CA MET A 1 8.41 25.09 18.23
C MET A 1 8.78 23.70 17.75
N ARG A 2 7.89 22.72 17.86
CA ARG A 2 8.20 21.29 17.70
C ARG A 2 8.06 20.87 16.23
N ASP A 3 9.08 20.23 15.65
CA ASP A 3 9.00 19.71 14.27
C ASP A 3 8.43 18.29 14.27
N LEU A 4 7.22 18.16 13.73
CA LEU A 4 6.49 16.90 13.66
C LEU A 4 7.21 15.84 12.81
N ARG A 5 8.02 16.24 11.82
CA ARG A 5 8.77 15.30 10.99
C ARG A 5 9.85 14.58 11.78
N GLU A 6 10.57 15.32 12.63
CA GLU A 6 11.61 14.74 13.48
C GLU A 6 11.01 13.80 14.53
N ASP A 7 9.87 14.16 15.10
CA ASP A 7 9.15 13.29 16.03
C ASP A 7 8.67 12.01 15.35
N LEU A 8 8.13 12.12 14.13
CA LEU A 8 7.69 10.98 13.35
C LEU A 8 8.86 10.07 12.95
N ALA A 9 9.99 10.65 12.52
CA ALA A 9 11.20 9.88 12.22
C ALA A 9 11.67 9.08 13.45
N LYS A 10 11.74 9.72 14.62
CA LYS A 10 12.07 9.05 15.90
C LYS A 10 11.05 7.97 16.27
N PHE A 11 9.77 8.18 15.95
CA PHE A 11 8.72 7.20 16.15
C PHE A 11 8.89 6.00 15.20
N PHE A 12 9.23 6.24 13.94
CA PHE A 12 9.47 5.18 12.96
C PHE A 12 10.71 4.37 13.30
N ASP A 13 11.78 5.00 13.79
CA ASP A 13 12.97 4.27 14.23
C ASP A 13 12.67 3.25 15.34
N LYS A 14 11.65 3.49 16.17
CA LYS A 14 11.26 2.61 17.29
C LYS A 14 10.20 1.58 16.93
N TYR A 15 9.22 1.96 16.12
CA TYR A 15 7.99 1.17 15.96
C TYR A 15 7.62 0.83 14.51
N ALA A 16 8.35 1.38 13.52
CA ALA A 16 8.09 1.07 12.13
C ALA A 16 8.53 -0.35 11.77
N HIS A 17 7.94 -0.83 10.69
CA HIS A 17 8.30 -2.07 10.03
C HIS A 17 8.52 -1.80 8.55
N ASN A 18 9.34 -2.64 7.92
CA ASN A 18 9.64 -2.51 6.50
C ASN A 18 8.57 -3.20 5.66
N VAL A 19 8.11 -2.51 4.64
CA VAL A 19 7.19 -3.03 3.62
C VAL A 19 7.75 -2.72 2.23
N VAL A 20 7.26 -3.43 1.22
CA VAL A 20 7.55 -3.10 -0.17
C VAL A 20 6.41 -2.24 -0.70
N TYR A 21 6.73 -1.01 -1.05
CA TYR A 21 5.83 -0.08 -1.70
C TYR A 21 5.94 -0.25 -3.21
N VAL A 22 4.81 -0.44 -3.87
CA VAL A 22 4.74 -0.66 -5.32
C VAL A 22 3.97 0.49 -5.93
N ARG A 23 4.71 1.35 -6.65
CA ARG A 23 4.14 2.49 -7.36
C ARG A 23 3.77 2.08 -8.76
N ARG A 24 2.56 2.41 -9.20
CA ARG A 24 2.14 2.19 -10.60
C ARG A 24 2.49 3.41 -11.45
N ASP A 25 2.93 3.17 -12.68
CA ASP A 25 2.97 4.21 -13.71
C ASP A 25 1.76 4.07 -14.63
N PRO A 26 0.74 4.95 -14.52
CA PRO A 26 -0.46 4.87 -15.33
C PRO A 26 -0.20 5.11 -16.83
N ARG A 27 0.99 5.61 -17.21
CA ARG A 27 1.36 5.88 -18.60
C ARG A 27 1.71 4.61 -19.37
N PHE A 28 2.21 3.58 -18.68
CA PHE A 28 2.73 2.38 -19.31
C PHE A 28 1.96 1.15 -18.87
N ARG A 29 1.39 0.43 -19.84
CA ARG A 29 0.72 -0.85 -19.60
C ARG A 29 1.74 -1.98 -19.45
N CYS A 30 1.42 -2.93 -18.59
CA CYS A 30 2.20 -4.16 -18.47
C CYS A 30 1.99 -5.04 -19.72
N ALA A 31 3.00 -5.82 -20.09
CA ALA A 31 2.91 -6.77 -21.20
C ALA A 31 1.80 -7.83 -21.04
N CYS A 32 1.30 -8.06 -19.81
CA CYS A 32 0.18 -8.97 -19.57
C CYS A 32 -1.19 -8.35 -19.86
N TYR A 33 -1.23 -7.07 -20.20
CA TYR A 33 -2.48 -6.37 -20.52
C TYR A 33 -2.91 -6.73 -21.94
N SER A 34 -4.13 -7.25 -22.07
CA SER A 34 -4.74 -7.56 -23.36
C SER A 34 -5.71 -6.45 -23.74
N GLU A 35 -5.40 -5.71 -24.81
CA GLU A 35 -6.29 -4.66 -25.33
C GLU A 35 -7.64 -5.22 -25.78
N ARG A 36 -7.67 -6.50 -26.18
CA ARG A 36 -8.89 -7.18 -26.64
C ARG A 36 -9.88 -7.46 -25.53
N SER A 37 -9.41 -7.86 -24.35
CA SER A 37 -10.26 -8.13 -23.18
C SER A 37 -10.41 -6.92 -22.27
N GLY A 38 -9.54 -5.92 -22.41
CA GLY A 38 -9.49 -4.76 -21.52
C GLY A 38 -9.00 -5.09 -20.11
N GLU A 39 -8.59 -6.33 -19.86
CA GLU A 39 -8.26 -6.86 -18.53
C GLU A 39 -6.82 -7.40 -18.49
N PRO A 40 -6.08 -7.15 -17.40
CA PRO A 40 -4.81 -7.82 -17.15
C PRO A 40 -5.01 -9.26 -16.66
N THR A 41 -3.98 -10.08 -16.82
CA THR A 41 -3.89 -11.30 -16.02
C THR A 41 -3.81 -10.96 -14.53
N SER A 42 -4.76 -11.45 -13.73
CA SER A 42 -4.87 -11.16 -12.28
C SER A 42 -3.59 -11.46 -11.50
N ASN A 43 -2.86 -12.50 -11.91
CA ASN A 43 -1.68 -13.02 -11.22
C ASN A 43 -0.38 -12.74 -11.97
N CYS A 44 -0.31 -11.63 -12.71
CA CYS A 44 0.93 -11.30 -13.39
C CYS A 44 2.01 -10.89 -12.36
N PRO A 45 3.14 -11.63 -12.26
CA PRO A 45 4.21 -11.30 -11.31
C PRO A 45 4.89 -9.97 -11.64
N LYS A 46 4.77 -9.47 -12.88
CA LYS A 46 5.40 -8.21 -13.30
C LYS A 46 4.63 -6.96 -12.84
N CYS A 47 3.31 -7.05 -12.71
CA CYS A 47 2.47 -5.90 -12.35
C CYS A 47 1.62 -6.13 -11.10
N PHE A 48 1.72 -7.30 -10.46
CA PHE A 48 0.93 -7.68 -9.27
C PHE A 48 -0.58 -7.55 -9.48
N GLY A 49 -1.05 -7.74 -10.73
CA GLY A 49 -2.44 -7.61 -11.13
C GLY A 49 -2.92 -6.17 -11.37
N THR A 50 -2.03 -5.17 -11.36
CA THR A 50 -2.42 -3.75 -11.54
C THR A 50 -2.63 -3.34 -13.01
N SER A 51 -2.23 -4.15 -13.98
CA SER A 51 -2.18 -3.85 -15.44
C SER A 51 -1.14 -2.84 -15.90
N TYR A 52 -0.38 -2.22 -14.99
CA TYR A 52 0.57 -1.16 -15.32
C TYR A 52 2.01 -1.61 -15.05
N VAL A 53 2.98 -0.88 -15.59
CA VAL A 53 4.37 -1.00 -15.16
C VAL A 53 4.47 -0.47 -13.74
N VAL A 54 5.23 -1.18 -12.90
CA VAL A 54 5.38 -0.86 -11.49
C VAL A 54 6.84 -0.69 -11.10
N SER A 55 7.11 0.23 -10.17
CA SER A 55 8.39 0.35 -9.49
C SER A 55 8.23 -0.06 -8.03
N MET A 56 9.24 -0.73 -7.48
CA MET A 56 9.24 -1.24 -6.11
C MET A 56 10.26 -0.46 -5.28
N GLU A 57 9.84 -0.02 -4.10
CA GLU A 57 10.66 0.73 -3.16
C GLU A 57 10.47 0.14 -1.76
N LYS A 58 11.56 0.03 -1.00
CA LYS A 58 11.50 -0.39 0.40
C LYS A 58 11.14 0.83 1.26
N VAL A 59 10.02 0.77 1.96
CA VAL A 59 9.51 1.88 2.76
C VAL A 59 9.31 1.45 4.21
N ARG A 60 9.63 2.34 5.14
CA ARG A 60 9.34 2.17 6.57
C ARG A 60 7.96 2.73 6.86
N THR A 61 7.12 1.92 7.49
CA THR A 61 5.73 2.31 7.76
C THR A 61 5.29 1.82 9.12
N ARG A 62 4.18 2.38 9.61
CA ARG A 62 3.47 1.82 10.77
C ARG A 62 2.03 1.52 10.38
N ARG A 63 1.59 0.31 10.69
CA ARG A 63 0.19 -0.09 10.56
C ARG A 63 -0.54 -0.03 11.90
N THR A 64 -1.80 0.40 11.84
CA THR A 64 -2.75 0.33 12.95
C THR A 64 -4.05 -0.28 12.44
N LEU A 65 -4.69 -1.11 13.26
CA LEU A 65 -6.04 -1.60 13.00
C LEU A 65 -7.01 -0.43 13.24
N SER A 66 -7.77 -0.04 12.22
CA SER A 66 -8.79 1.00 12.34
C SER A 66 -10.15 0.42 12.02
N SER A 67 -11.13 0.70 12.89
CA SER A 67 -12.54 0.69 12.51
C SER A 67 -12.81 2.01 11.80
N VAL A 68 -12.85 1.99 10.47
CA VAL A 68 -13.08 3.20 9.68
C VAL A 68 -14.46 3.78 10.01
N PRO A 69 -14.59 5.10 10.23
CA PRO A 69 -15.91 5.73 10.33
C PRO A 69 -16.70 5.50 9.04
N GLU A 70 -18.00 5.20 9.14
CA GLU A 70 -18.88 4.82 8.01
C GLU A 70 -18.92 5.82 6.84
N SER A 71 -18.35 7.02 7.00
CA SER A 71 -18.38 8.13 6.06
C SER A 71 -17.37 8.09 4.91
N LEU A 72 -16.48 7.09 4.82
CA LEU A 72 -15.49 6.99 3.72
C LEU A 72 -16.05 6.20 2.51
N PRO A 73 -16.46 6.88 1.41
CA PRO A 73 -16.99 6.21 0.22
C PRO A 73 -15.93 5.31 -0.42
N ASN A 74 -16.36 4.18 -0.98
CA ASN A 74 -15.54 3.11 -1.59
C ASN A 74 -14.76 2.16 -0.66
N THR A 75 -14.77 2.36 0.66
CA THR A 75 -14.06 1.45 1.58
C THR A 75 -14.94 0.30 2.07
N ASN A 76 -16.24 0.55 2.28
CA ASN A 76 -17.20 -0.45 2.74
C ASN A 76 -18.27 -0.71 1.68
N ARG A 77 -18.30 -1.94 1.12
CA ARG A 77 -19.61 -2.51 0.79
C ARG A 77 -20.27 -2.76 2.13
N SER A 78 -21.37 -2.06 2.41
CA SER A 78 -22.17 -2.23 3.62
C SER A 78 -22.35 -3.71 3.88
N ALA A 79 -21.71 -4.21 4.94
CA ALA A 79 -21.74 -5.61 5.28
C ALA A 79 -23.19 -5.93 5.66
N ALA A 80 -23.84 -6.88 4.96
CA ALA A 80 -25.19 -7.30 5.29
C ALA A 80 -25.26 -7.78 6.75
N PHE A 81 -26.40 -7.59 7.43
CA PHE A 81 -26.62 -8.04 8.81
C PHE A 81 -26.10 -9.48 8.99
N GLY A 82 -25.10 -9.65 9.86
CA GLY A 82 -24.46 -10.94 10.14
C GLY A 82 -23.08 -11.17 9.50
N SER A 83 -22.53 -10.22 8.75
CA SER A 83 -21.19 -10.35 8.15
C SER A 83 -20.09 -9.59 8.93
N MET A 84 -18.94 -10.23 9.12
CA MET A 84 -17.77 -9.59 9.75
C MET A 84 -17.28 -8.43 8.90
N VAL A 85 -17.16 -7.24 9.51
CA VAL A 85 -16.54 -6.08 8.88
C VAL A 85 -15.08 -6.45 8.52
N PRO A 86 -14.66 -6.35 7.25
CA PRO A 86 -13.28 -6.64 6.87
C PRO A 86 -12.35 -5.69 7.65
N LYS A 87 -11.38 -6.25 8.37
CA LYS A 87 -10.37 -5.46 9.09
C LYS A 87 -9.63 -4.57 8.09
N GLN A 88 -9.83 -3.28 8.18
CA GLN A 88 -9.12 -2.29 7.37
C GLN A 88 -7.89 -1.80 8.14
N TYR A 89 -6.77 -1.72 7.42
CA TYR A 89 -5.52 -1.24 7.98
C TYR A 89 -5.30 0.21 7.57
N VAL A 90 -4.86 1.01 8.54
CA VAL A 90 -4.38 2.37 8.31
C VAL A 90 -2.87 2.36 8.39
N TYR A 91 -2.23 2.93 7.38
CA TYR A 91 -0.79 3.01 7.26
C TYR A 91 -0.33 4.45 7.31
N TYR A 92 0.64 4.70 8.19
CA TYR A 92 1.34 5.98 8.29
C TYR A 92 2.61 5.91 7.44
N LEU A 93 2.76 6.86 6.52
CA LEU A 93 3.90 6.97 5.60
C LEU A 93 4.60 8.32 5.79
N GLU A 94 5.90 8.34 5.50
CA GLU A 94 6.69 9.58 5.50
C GLU A 94 6.20 10.55 4.41
N HIS A 95 6.42 11.85 4.63
CA HIS A 95 5.93 12.94 3.77
C HIS A 95 6.41 12.87 2.31
N ASP A 96 7.59 12.34 2.08
CA ASP A 96 8.28 12.22 0.80
C ASP A 96 7.71 11.10 -0.09
N ILE A 97 7.03 10.11 0.50
CA ILE A 97 6.47 8.97 -0.23
C ILE A 97 5.37 9.37 -1.20
N ASN A 98 4.60 10.43 -0.90
CA ASN A 98 3.51 10.95 -1.75
C ASN A 98 2.63 9.83 -2.37
N PRO A 99 1.96 9.02 -1.54
CA PRO A 99 1.19 7.87 -1.98
C PRO A 99 0.02 8.25 -2.89
N LYS A 100 -0.25 7.43 -3.93
CA LYS A 100 -1.40 7.61 -4.81
C LYS A 100 -2.40 6.47 -4.67
N GLU A 101 -3.64 6.75 -5.06
CA GLU A 101 -4.69 5.74 -5.12
C GLU A 101 -4.32 4.60 -6.08
N ASN A 102 -4.63 3.38 -5.66
CA ASN A 102 -4.31 2.10 -6.29
C ASN A 102 -2.82 1.76 -6.43
N ASP A 103 -1.91 2.51 -5.78
CA ASP A 103 -0.59 1.96 -5.46
C ASP A 103 -0.75 0.78 -4.48
N LEU A 104 0.27 -0.08 -4.39
CA LEU A 104 0.21 -1.25 -3.52
C LEU A 104 1.21 -1.16 -2.37
N ILE A 105 0.82 -1.72 -1.23
CA ILE A 105 1.69 -1.99 -0.09
C ILE A 105 1.72 -3.51 0.08
N LEU A 106 2.91 -4.09 -0.04
CA LEU A 106 3.16 -5.50 0.17
C LEU A 106 3.80 -5.71 1.54
N GLU A 107 3.10 -6.42 2.41
CA GLU A 107 3.72 -6.96 3.62
C GLU A 107 4.48 -8.21 3.24
N VAL A 108 5.79 -8.17 3.44
CA VAL A 108 6.68 -9.26 3.04
C VAL A 108 7.44 -9.80 4.23
N GLN A 109 7.73 -11.10 4.19
CA GLN A 109 8.73 -11.71 5.04
C GLN A 109 10.11 -11.35 4.52
N TRP A 110 10.92 -10.74 5.39
CA TRP A 110 12.29 -10.37 5.08
C TRP A 110 13.24 -11.48 5.55
N ASP A 111 14.17 -11.90 4.68
CA ASP A 111 15.31 -12.72 5.05
C ASP A 111 16.60 -12.02 4.62
N LYS A 112 17.53 -11.81 5.55
CA LYS A 112 18.81 -11.10 5.32
C LYS A 112 18.68 -9.79 4.53
N GLY A 113 17.59 -9.06 4.72
CA GLY A 113 17.33 -7.79 4.06
C GLY A 113 16.67 -7.89 2.67
N MET A 114 16.42 -9.09 2.17
CA MET A 114 15.69 -9.36 0.92
C MET A 114 14.25 -9.78 1.20
N PRO A 115 13.27 -9.33 0.40
CA PRO A 115 11.89 -9.77 0.53
C PRO A 115 11.74 -11.17 -0.10
N VAL A 116 11.43 -12.18 0.72
CA VAL A 116 11.35 -13.59 0.26
C VAL A 116 9.94 -14.01 -0.10
N ARG A 117 8.96 -13.53 0.66
CA ARG A 117 7.56 -13.97 0.52
C ARG A 117 6.60 -12.83 0.81
N ILE A 118 5.60 -12.66 -0.04
CA ILE A 118 4.46 -11.76 0.21
C ILE A 118 3.50 -12.47 1.16
N MET A 119 3.28 -11.84 2.30
CA MET A 119 2.32 -12.28 3.31
C MET A 119 0.94 -11.68 3.03
N GLN A 120 0.88 -10.40 2.69
CA GLN A 120 -0.35 -9.69 2.39
C GLN A 120 -0.15 -8.65 1.28
N LYS A 121 -1.16 -8.50 0.43
CA LYS A 121 -1.20 -7.48 -0.62
C LYS A 121 -2.30 -6.47 -0.30
N HIS A 122 -1.94 -5.21 -0.18
CA HIS A 122 -2.91 -4.17 0.11
C HIS A 122 -2.90 -3.11 -0.99
N SER A 123 -4.06 -2.73 -1.49
CA SER A 123 -4.18 -1.62 -2.44
C SER A 123 -4.60 -0.35 -1.70
N ILE A 124 -3.93 0.77 -1.97
CA ILE A 124 -4.28 2.06 -1.41
C ILE A 124 -5.62 2.51 -2.00
N SER A 125 -6.61 2.67 -1.13
CA SER A 125 -7.92 3.21 -1.52
C SER A 125 -7.91 4.73 -1.44
N VAL A 126 -7.43 5.27 -0.33
CA VAL A 126 -7.39 6.72 -0.08
C VAL A 126 -6.06 7.07 0.57
N ALA A 127 -5.48 8.19 0.13
CA ALA A 127 -4.28 8.77 0.70
C ALA A 127 -4.57 10.20 1.17
N GLU A 128 -4.55 10.42 2.48
CA GLU A 128 -4.82 11.71 3.10
C GLU A 128 -3.51 12.35 3.58
N PRO A 129 -3.14 13.53 3.05
CA PRO A 129 -2.02 14.30 3.57
C PRO A 129 -2.42 14.97 4.88
N LEU A 130 -1.60 14.78 5.92
CA LEU A 130 -1.75 15.52 7.17
C LEU A 130 -0.81 16.72 7.19
N TYR A 131 -1.41 17.89 7.25
CA TYR A 131 -0.72 19.17 7.14
C TYR A 131 -0.32 19.69 8.52
N GLY A 132 0.90 20.21 8.58
CA GLY A 132 1.44 20.94 9.72
C GLY A 132 1.29 22.44 9.54
N LYS A 133 2.13 23.20 10.25
CA LYS A 133 2.10 24.65 10.20
C LYS A 133 2.50 25.14 8.81
N GLY A 134 1.73 26.08 8.26
CA GLY A 134 2.00 26.67 6.94
C GLY A 134 1.60 25.79 5.76
N GLY A 135 0.73 24.80 5.95
CA GLY A 135 0.21 23.96 4.85
C GLY A 135 1.22 22.95 4.31
N ARG A 136 2.33 22.71 5.02
CA ARG A 136 3.32 21.70 4.68
C ARG A 136 2.78 20.31 5.03
N VAL A 137 2.87 19.34 4.12
CA VAL A 137 2.55 17.93 4.42
C VAL A 137 3.61 17.39 5.38
N GLU A 138 3.20 16.90 6.54
CA GLU A 138 4.11 16.32 7.54
C GLU A 138 4.19 14.81 7.45
N PHE A 139 3.08 14.16 7.11
CA PHE A 139 3.01 12.73 6.85
C PHE A 139 1.72 12.37 6.13
N TRP A 140 1.64 11.13 5.64
CA TRP A 140 0.47 10.61 4.96
C TRP A 140 -0.21 9.53 5.78
N VAL A 141 -1.53 9.55 5.75
CA VAL A 141 -2.39 8.49 6.27
C VAL A 141 -3.02 7.80 5.07
N THR A 142 -2.80 6.49 4.95
CA THR A 142 -3.32 5.70 3.84
C THR A 142 -4.27 4.64 4.35
N TYR A 143 -5.42 4.56 3.69
CA TYR A 143 -6.46 3.57 3.95
C TYR A 143 -6.37 2.51 2.88
N LEU A 144 -6.34 1.26 3.32
CA LEU A 144 -6.08 0.13 2.45
C LEU A 144 -7.30 -0.75 2.27
N LYS A 145 -7.49 -1.20 1.02
CA LYS A 145 -8.35 -2.33 0.71
C LYS A 145 -7.49 -3.60 0.71
N HIS A 146 -7.90 -4.56 1.52
CA HIS A 146 -7.19 -5.82 1.64
C HIS A 146 -7.46 -6.71 0.42
N SER A 147 -6.39 -7.30 -0.12
CA SER A 147 -6.46 -8.41 -1.07
C SER A 147 -5.55 -9.53 -0.57
N MET A 148 -5.99 -10.79 -0.67
CA MET A 148 -5.10 -11.89 -0.31
C MET A 148 -3.95 -11.98 -1.34
N GLY A 149 -2.73 -12.18 -0.86
CA GLY A 149 -1.59 -12.44 -1.73
C GLY A 149 -1.69 -13.85 -2.32
N GLU A 150 -1.56 -13.98 -3.64
CA GLU A 150 -1.58 -15.27 -4.32
C GLU A 150 -0.15 -15.79 -4.56
N ALA A 151 0.02 -17.12 -4.56
CA ALA A 151 1.32 -17.79 -4.52
C ALA A 151 2.29 -17.41 -5.67
N GLY A 152 1.77 -16.95 -6.82
CA GLY A 152 2.54 -16.55 -7.99
C GLY A 152 3.34 -15.25 -7.84
N ASP A 153 2.91 -14.35 -6.94
CA ASP A 153 3.52 -13.02 -6.78
C ASP A 153 4.91 -13.09 -6.10
N ASN A 154 5.21 -14.18 -5.38
CA ASN A 154 6.48 -14.36 -4.67
C ASN A 154 7.69 -14.43 -5.60
N ALA A 155 7.52 -14.96 -6.82
CA ALA A 155 8.60 -15.12 -7.79
C ALA A 155 9.12 -13.78 -8.36
N ALA A 156 8.35 -12.70 -8.20
CA ALA A 156 8.73 -11.36 -8.63
C ALA A 156 9.66 -10.63 -7.65
N LEU A 157 9.59 -10.99 -6.35
CA LEU A 157 10.36 -10.33 -5.29
C LEU A 157 11.86 -10.67 -5.33
N THR A 158 12.23 -11.84 -5.85
CA THR A 158 13.61 -12.37 -5.82
C THR A 158 14.42 -12.08 -7.07
N LYS A 159 13.83 -11.44 -8.09
CA LYS A 159 14.50 -11.12 -9.36
C LYS A 159 15.08 -9.70 -9.43
N TYR A 160 14.96 -8.92 -8.35
CA TYR A 160 15.49 -7.56 -8.22
C TYR A 160 16.28 -7.41 -6.92
#